data_AF-A0AAW7FP45-F1
#
_entry.id   AF-A0AAW7FP45-F1
#
_cell.length_a   1.000
_cell.length_b   1.000
_cell.length_c   1.000
_cell.angle_alpha   90.00
_cell.angle_beta   90.00
_cell.angle_gamma   90.00
#
_symmetry.space_group_name_H-M   'P 1'
#
loop_
_entity.id
_entity.type
_entity.pdbx_description
1 polymer ?
#
loop_
_entity_poly.entity_id
_entity_poly.type
_entity_poly.pdbx_seq_one_letter_code
_entity_poly.pdbx_strand_id
1 'polypeptide(L)'
;MLMTCRQQAEQLRRLSGLAERRESGEICMSANALFQAAVIIESLISANEKALEGIARLDRSETQLIGERDQVIAALDSMYEAVTGAPPEWSSAFGFTDAINDVTERIFELENISHD
;
A
#
# COMPACT_ATOMS: atom_id res chain seq x y z
N MET A 1 6.22 -7.08 -28.63
CA MET A 1 6.40 -8.54 -28.76
C MET A 1 5.72 -8.98 -30.05
N LEU A 2 6.46 -9.46 -31.06
CA LEU A 2 5.88 -9.87 -32.35
C LEU A 2 5.24 -11.26 -32.20
N MET A 3 3.97 -11.41 -32.59
CA MET A 3 3.29 -12.71 -32.61
C MET A 3 3.93 -13.66 -33.61
N THR A 4 3.99 -14.95 -33.27
CA THR A 4 4.41 -16.02 -34.19
C THR A 4 3.30 -16.35 -35.20
N CYS A 5 3.65 -16.91 -36.37
CA CYS A 5 2.66 -17.32 -37.38
C CYS A 5 1.62 -18.33 -36.83
N ARG A 6 2.03 -19.20 -35.89
CA ARG A 6 1.12 -20.15 -35.24
C ARG A 6 0.08 -19.41 -34.38
N GLN A 7 0.50 -18.42 -33.60
CA GLN A 7 -0.39 -17.59 -32.80
C GLN A 7 -1.34 -16.79 -33.69
N GLN A 8 -0.85 -16.22 -34.80
CA GLN A 8 -1.69 -15.51 -35.77
C GLN A 8 -2.77 -16.42 -36.37
N ALA A 9 -2.40 -17.64 -36.79
CA ALA A 9 -3.36 -18.61 -37.34
C ALA A 9 -4.44 -18.99 -36.31
N GLU A 10 -4.08 -19.12 -35.03
CA GLU A 10 -5.04 -19.40 -33.97
C GLU A 10 -5.99 -18.23 -33.71
N GLN A 11 -5.48 -16.98 -33.71
CA GLN A 11 -6.32 -15.79 -33.59
C GLN A 11 -7.33 -15.68 -34.75
N LEU A 12 -6.90 -15.96 -35.99
CA LEU A 12 -7.80 -15.95 -37.14
C LEU A 12 -8.93 -16.99 -37.03
N ARG A 13 -8.62 -18.20 -36.56
CA ARG A 13 -9.66 -19.22 -36.30
C ARG A 13 -10.66 -18.78 -35.24
N ARG A 14 -10.18 -18.15 -34.16
CA ARG A 14 -11.05 -17.60 -33.11
C ARG A 14 -11.96 -16.50 -33.66
N LEU A 15 -11.43 -15.58 -34.46
CA LEU A 15 -12.21 -14.51 -35.10
C LEU A 15 -13.27 -15.08 -36.06
N SER A 16 -12.93 -16.10 -36.86
CA SER A 16 -13.88 -16.79 -37.74
C SER A 16 -15.04 -17.38 -36.93
N GLY A 17 -14.76 -18.11 -35.85
CA GLY A 17 -15.80 -18.69 -35.00
C GLY A 17 -16.69 -17.63 -34.34
N LEU A 18 -16.13 -16.48 -33.95
CA LEU A 18 -16.92 -15.37 -33.42
C LEU A 18 -17.84 -14.75 -34.49
N ALA A 19 -17.37 -14.63 -35.73
CA ALA A 19 -18.18 -14.15 -36.84
C ALA A 19 -19.35 -15.11 -37.14
N GLU A 20 -19.08 -16.41 -37.20
CA GLU A 20 -20.11 -17.45 -37.38
C GLU A 20 -21.17 -17.42 -36.27
N ARG A 21 -20.73 -17.30 -35.01
CA ARG A 21 -21.65 -17.19 -33.86
C ARG A 21 -22.49 -15.91 -33.91
N ARG A 22 -21.94 -14.82 -34.45
CA ARG A 22 -22.71 -13.60 -34.70
C ARG A 22 -23.74 -13.79 -35.80
N GLU A 23 -23.39 -14.44 -36.90
CA GLU A 23 -24.31 -14.74 -38.01
C GLU A 23 -25.43 -15.69 -37.58
N SER A 24 -25.13 -16.66 -36.72
CA SER A 24 -26.12 -17.57 -36.13
C SER A 24 -27.08 -16.90 -35.12
N GLY A 25 -26.81 -15.64 -34.73
CA GLY A 25 -27.61 -14.91 -33.76
C GLY A 25 -27.27 -15.18 -32.28
N GLU A 26 -26.35 -16.11 -31.98
CA GLU A 26 -25.87 -16.36 -30.60
C GLU A 26 -25.24 -15.11 -29.97
N ILE A 27 -24.58 -14.28 -30.79
CA ILE A 27 -24.06 -12.98 -30.36
C ILE A 27 -25.00 -11.90 -30.89
N CYS A 28 -25.94 -11.46 -30.07
CA CYS A 28 -26.94 -10.46 -30.45
C CYS A 28 -26.39 -9.03 -30.58
N MET A 29 -25.15 -8.80 -30.14
CA MET A 29 -24.52 -7.48 -30.17
C MET A 29 -24.07 -7.08 -31.58
N SER A 30 -24.22 -5.79 -31.89
CA SER A 30 -23.64 -5.25 -33.13
C SER A 30 -22.11 -5.28 -33.07
N ALA A 31 -21.45 -5.35 -34.23
CA ALA A 31 -19.98 -5.29 -34.30
C ALA A 31 -19.43 -4.02 -33.63
N ASN A 32 -20.12 -2.90 -33.78
CA ASN A 32 -19.76 -1.64 -33.11
C ASN A 32 -19.89 -1.74 -31.57
N ALA A 33 -20.96 -2.36 -31.06
CA ALA A 33 -21.14 -2.54 -29.62
C ALA A 33 -20.07 -3.48 -29.02
N LEU A 34 -19.68 -4.53 -29.75
CA LEU A 34 -18.59 -5.42 -29.35
C LEU A 34 -17.24 -4.68 -29.33
N PHE A 35 -16.97 -3.85 -30.33
CA PHE A 35 -15.76 -3.04 -30.38
C PHE A 35 -15.69 -2.05 -29.21
N GLN A 36 -16.77 -1.31 -28.95
CA GLN A 36 -16.84 -0.39 -27.81
C GLN A 36 -16.67 -1.11 -26.48
N ALA A 37 -17.29 -2.28 -26.30
CA ALA A 37 -17.11 -3.09 -25.11
C ALA A 37 -15.65 -3.53 -24.93
N ALA A 38 -14.96 -3.94 -26.01
CA ALA A 38 -13.56 -4.32 -25.96
C ALA A 38 -12.66 -3.15 -25.52
N VAL A 39 -12.87 -1.95 -26.07
CA VAL A 39 -12.13 -0.73 -25.68
C VAL A 39 -12.36 -0.39 -24.20
N ILE A 40 -13.60 -0.49 -23.72
CA ILE A 40 -13.93 -0.24 -22.30
C ILE A 40 -13.24 -1.27 -21.41
N ILE A 41 -13.29 -2.56 -21.78
CA ILE A 41 -12.64 -3.63 -21.01
C ILE A 41 -11.13 -3.38 -20.95
N GLU A 42 -10.48 -3.01 -22.05
CA GLU A 42 -9.05 -2.69 -22.08
C GLU A 42 -8.72 -1.50 -21.15
N SER A 43 -9.54 -0.44 -21.17
CA SER A 43 -9.38 0.69 -20.26
C SER A 43 -9.57 0.29 -18.79
N LEU A 44 -10.53 -0.59 -18.48
CA LEU A 44 -10.77 -1.07 -17.12
C LEU A 44 -9.64 -1.97 -16.62
N ILE A 45 -9.09 -2.83 -17.49
CA ILE A 45 -7.91 -3.64 -17.18
C ILE A 45 -6.74 -2.72 -16.82
N SER A 46 -6.43 -1.73 -17.66
CA SER A 46 -5.33 -0.79 -17.39
C SER A 46 -5.53 0.01 -16.10
N ALA A 47 -6.76 0.45 -15.82
CA ALA A 47 -7.09 1.15 -14.58
C ALA A 47 -6.91 0.24 -13.35
N ASN A 48 -7.34 -1.01 -13.44
CA ASN A 48 -7.18 -1.99 -12.36
C ASN A 48 -5.70 -2.34 -12.11
N GLU A 49 -4.90 -2.52 -13.15
CA GLU A 49 -3.46 -2.77 -13.01
C GLU A 49 -2.76 -1.62 -12.26
N LYS A 50 -3.06 -0.37 -12.65
CA LYS A 50 -2.53 0.82 -11.95
C LYS A 50 -3.00 0.91 -10.50
N ALA A 51 -4.24 0.55 -10.22
CA ALA A 51 -4.77 0.53 -8.86
C ALA A 51 -4.04 -0.52 -8.00
N LEU A 52 -3.83 -1.73 -8.53
CA LEU A 52 -3.09 -2.80 -7.86
C LEU A 52 -1.64 -2.41 -7.57
N GLU A 53 -0.95 -1.78 -8.53
CA GLU A 53 0.40 -1.24 -8.32
C GLU A 53 0.41 -0.15 -7.24
N GLY A 54 -0.61 0.72 -7.23
CA GLY A 54 -0.79 1.75 -6.22
C GLY A 54 -0.95 1.18 -4.81
N ILE A 55 -1.80 0.16 -4.65
CA ILE A 55 -2.02 -0.55 -3.38
C ILE A 55 -0.73 -1.21 -2.90
N ALA A 56 -0.07 -2.00 -3.75
CA ALA A 56 1.16 -2.70 -3.38
C ALA A 56 2.32 -1.74 -3.03
N ARG A 57 2.31 -0.51 -3.55
CA ARG A 57 3.25 0.53 -3.14
C ARG A 57 2.88 1.11 -1.77
N LEU A 58 1.61 1.36 -1.52
CA LEU A 58 1.13 1.86 -0.23
C LEU A 58 1.39 0.85 0.89
N ASP A 59 1.09 -0.43 0.68
CA ASP A 59 1.32 -1.50 1.66
C ASP A 59 2.80 -1.58 2.08
N ARG A 60 3.72 -1.45 1.11
CA ARG A 60 5.17 -1.40 1.38
C ARG A 60 5.55 -0.15 2.16
N SER A 61 5.01 1.00 1.80
CA SER A 61 5.26 2.27 2.50
C SER A 61 4.73 2.25 3.93
N GLU A 62 3.56 1.65 4.16
CA GLU A 62 2.97 1.52 5.49
C GLU A 62 3.82 0.60 6.36
N THR A 63 4.24 -0.54 5.83
CA THR A 63 5.13 -1.48 6.52
C THR A 63 6.45 -0.79 6.93
N GLN A 64 7.01 0.03 6.03
CA GLN A 64 8.20 0.82 6.32
C GLN A 64 7.94 1.82 7.46
N LEU A 65 6.85 2.60 7.38
CA LEU A 65 6.52 3.61 8.40
C LEU A 65 6.27 2.99 9.78
N ILE A 66 5.65 1.80 9.84
CA ILE A 66 5.50 1.05 11.09
C ILE A 66 6.88 0.70 11.66
N GLY A 67 7.78 0.17 10.82
CA GLY A 67 9.15 -0.16 11.25
C GLY A 67 9.95 1.05 11.72
N GLU A 68 9.84 2.19 11.04
CA GLU A 68 10.47 3.45 11.45
C GLU A 68 9.89 3.97 12.76
N ARG A 69 8.56 3.94 12.92
CA ARG A 69 7.88 4.31 14.15
C ARG A 69 8.34 3.45 15.32
N ASP A 70 8.37 2.13 15.15
CA ASP A 70 8.74 1.19 16.21
C ASP A 70 10.20 1.40 16.66
N GLN A 71 11.10 1.72 15.71
CA GLN A 71 12.48 2.10 16.04
C GLN A 71 12.55 3.40 16.85
N VAL A 72 11.78 4.41 16.50
CA VAL A 72 11.72 5.68 17.25
C VAL A 72 11.16 5.46 18.65
N ILE A 73 10.08 4.68 18.79
CA ILE A 73 9.50 4.36 20.10
C ILE A 73 10.51 3.60 20.96
N ALA A 74 11.20 2.59 20.43
CA ALA A 74 12.22 1.86 21.18
C ALA A 74 13.38 2.76 21.67
N ALA A 75 13.79 3.73 20.84
CA ALA A 75 14.80 4.72 21.23
C ALA A 75 14.29 5.64 22.34
N LEU A 76 13.04 6.11 22.25
CA LEU A 76 12.40 6.94 23.28
C LEU A 76 12.21 6.18 24.60
N ASP A 77 11.77 4.93 24.54
CA ASP A 77 11.63 4.07 25.73
C ASP A 77 12.96 3.92 26.44
N SER A 78 14.02 3.64 25.68
CA SER A 78 15.39 3.50 26.23
C SER A 78 15.88 4.80 26.88
N MET A 79 15.62 5.95 26.25
CA MET A 79 15.99 7.26 26.78
C MET A 79 15.22 7.59 28.06
N TYR A 80 13.91 7.35 28.07
CA TYR A 80 13.06 7.60 29.22
C TYR A 80 13.48 6.71 30.40
N GLU A 81 13.60 5.40 30.19
CA GLU A 81 14.02 4.43 31.22
C GLU A 81 15.40 4.76 31.79
N ALA A 82 16.34 5.21 30.96
CA ALA A 82 17.68 5.60 31.44
C ALA A 82 17.64 6.77 32.44
N VAL A 83 16.66 7.67 32.33
CA VAL A 83 16.56 8.86 33.18
C VAL A 83 15.64 8.61 34.38
N THR A 84 14.49 7.97 34.15
CA THR A 84 13.45 7.77 35.17
C THR A 84 13.61 6.46 35.94
N GLY A 85 14.35 5.50 35.39
CA GLY A 85 14.58 4.17 35.97
C GLY A 85 13.48 3.14 35.66
N ALA A 86 12.47 3.51 34.87
CA ALA A 86 11.40 2.61 34.42
C ALA A 86 10.93 3.00 33.01
N PRO A 87 10.44 2.04 32.19
CA PRO A 87 9.92 2.37 30.87
C PRO A 87 8.64 3.23 30.95
N PRO A 88 8.36 4.04 29.93
CA PRO A 88 7.16 4.86 29.89
C PRO A 88 5.90 4.00 29.70
N GLU A 89 4.81 4.36 30.37
CA GLU A 89 3.51 3.70 30.21
C GLU A 89 2.66 4.42 29.16
N TRP A 90 2.93 4.12 27.89
CA TRP A 90 2.18 4.72 26.77
C TRP A 90 0.68 4.48 26.88
N SER A 91 -0.11 5.55 26.74
CA SER A 91 -1.57 5.46 26.73
C SER A 91 -2.18 6.57 25.88
N SER A 92 -3.50 6.55 25.69
CA SER A 92 -4.20 7.65 25.02
C SER A 92 -4.12 8.98 25.78
N ALA A 93 -3.79 8.95 27.07
CA ALA A 93 -3.69 10.12 27.93
C ALA A 93 -2.23 10.53 28.22
N PHE A 94 -1.26 9.65 27.94
CA PHE A 94 0.17 9.88 28.17
C PHE A 94 0.93 9.70 26.86
N GLY A 95 1.37 10.81 26.28
CA GLY A 95 2.03 10.88 24.99
C GLY A 95 3.49 11.36 25.07
N PHE A 96 4.09 11.61 23.90
CA PHE A 96 5.50 11.97 23.80
C PHE A 96 5.88 13.25 24.57
N THR A 97 4.99 14.25 24.57
CA THR A 97 5.24 15.50 25.30
C THR A 97 5.30 15.27 26.81
N ASP A 98 4.41 14.42 27.34
CA ASP A 98 4.38 14.08 28.77
C ASP A 98 5.67 13.34 29.15
N ALA A 99 6.09 12.36 28.35
CA ALA A 99 7.34 11.64 28.56
C ALA A 99 8.58 12.55 28.53
N ILE A 100 8.61 13.55 27.63
CA ILE A 100 9.70 14.53 27.56
C ILE A 100 9.69 15.44 28.80
N ASN A 101 8.52 15.85 29.28
CA ASN A 101 8.41 16.68 30.47
C ASN A 101 8.93 15.94 31.71
N ASP A 102 8.50 14.69 31.93
CA ASP A 102 8.98 13.86 33.05
C ASP A 102 10.50 13.71 33.04
N VAL A 103 11.08 13.43 31.87
CA VAL A 103 12.54 13.31 31.69
C VAL A 103 13.23 14.64 32.04
N THR A 104 12.67 15.75 31.59
CA THR A 104 13.23 17.09 31.84
C THR A 104 13.19 17.43 33.33
N GLU A 105 12.05 17.20 33.99
CA GLU A 105 11.90 17.42 35.43
C GLU A 105 12.88 16.53 36.22
N ARG A 106 13.00 15.26 35.84
CA ARG A 106 13.88 14.32 36.52
C ARG A 106 15.35 14.68 36.38
N ILE A 107 15.80 15.13 35.20
CA ILE A 107 17.16 15.64 34.99
C ILE A 107 17.41 16.84 35.90
N PHE A 108 16.48 17.80 35.95
CA PHE A 108 16.62 18.98 36.79
C PHE A 108 16.74 18.63 38.28
N GLU A 109 15.95 17.67 38.77
CA GLU A 109 16.08 17.15 40.14
C GLU A 109 17.46 16.55 40.41
N LEU A 110 17.94 15.69 39.51
CA LEU A 110 19.24 15.01 39.64
C LEU A 110 20.41 16.01 39.64
N GLU A 111 20.34 17.03 38.79
CA GLU A 111 21.34 18.10 38.73
C GLU A 111 21.37 18.92 40.01
N ASN A 112 20.20 19.26 40.58
CA ASN A 112 20.13 20.02 41.84
C ASN A 112 20.59 19.20 43.05
N ILE A 113 20.29 17.90 43.10
CA ILE A 113 20.80 17.01 44.16
C ILE A 113 22.33 16.90 44.11
N SER A 114 22.93 17.05 42.93
CA SER A 114 24.39 17.00 42.77
C SER A 114 25.15 18.27 43.19
N HIS A 115 24.44 19.35 43.55
CA HIS A 115 25.02 20.66 43.91
C HIS A 115 24.96 21.01 45.40
N ASP A 116 24.38 20.14 46.24
CA ASP A 116 24.38 20.20 47.72
C ASP A 116 25.39 19.20 48.33
#